data_AF-A0A1Y1R5M4-F1
#
_entry.id   AF-A0A1Y1R5M4-F1
#
_cell.length_a   1.000
_cell.length_b   1.000
_cell.length_c   1.000
_cell.angle_alpha   90.00
_cell.angle_beta   90.00
_cell.angle_gamma   90.00
#
_symmetry.space_group_name_H-M   'P 1'
#
loop_
_entity.id
_entity.type
_entity.pdbx_description
1 polymer ?
#
loop_
_entity_poly.entity_id
_entity_poly.type
_entity_poly.pdbx_seq_one_letter_code
_entity_poly.pdbx_strand_id
1 'polypeptide(L)' 'MRKSTVLEAYRAHVAERAAEGVPPKPLSAEQVTGLVELLKNPPAGEEDVLLDLL' A
#
# COMPACT_ATOMS: atom_id res chain seq x y z
N MET A 1 -6.60 3.28 -16.65
CA MET A 1 -6.59 2.75 -15.27
C MET A 1 -6.22 3.88 -14.33
N ARG A 2 -7.05 4.19 -13.34
CA ARG A 2 -6.69 5.16 -12.28
C ARG A 2 -5.70 4.45 -11.35
N LYS A 3 -4.41 4.76 -11.47
CA LYS A 3 -3.38 4.28 -10.54
C LYS A 3 -3.73 4.79 -9.14
N SER A 4 -3.75 3.90 -8.15
CA SER A 4 -3.94 4.28 -6.75
C SER A 4 -2.62 4.83 -6.20
N THR A 5 -2.57 6.15 -5.99
CA THR A 5 -1.36 6.89 -5.56
C THR A 5 -0.81 6.39 -4.22
N VAL A 6 -1.67 5.86 -3.35
CA VAL A 6 -1.30 5.32 -2.03
C VAL A 6 -0.54 4.00 -2.16
N LEU A 7 -1.03 3.07 -3.00
CA LEU A 7 -0.36 1.78 -3.22
C LEU A 7 0.96 1.94 -3.96
N GLU A 8 1.06 2.88 -4.91
CA GLU A 8 2.30 3.16 -5.62
C GLU A 8 3.37 3.70 -4.66
N ALA A 9 3.01 4.64 -3.78
CA ALA A 9 3.91 5.14 -2.74
C ALA A 9 4.32 4.05 -1.73
N TYR A 10 3.39 3.19 -1.32
CA TYR A 10 3.71 2.06 -0.44
C TYR A 10 4.68 1.08 -1.11
N ARG A 11 4.41 0.66 -2.34
CA ARG A 11 5.27 -0.28 -3.09
C ARG A 11 6.66 0.30 -3.35
N ALA A 12 6.77 1.60 -3.62
CA ALA A 12 8.06 2.28 -3.77
C ALA A 12 8.88 2.21 -2.47
N HIS A 13 8.26 2.52 -1.32
CA HIS A 13 8.91 2.42 -0.02
C HIS A 13 9.37 0.99 0.30
N VAL A 14 8.53 -0.02 0.01
CA VAL A 14 8.90 -1.43 0.19
C VAL A 14 10.11 -1.79 -0.67
N ALA A 15 10.14 -1.35 -1.94
CA ALA A 15 11.26 -1.63 -2.84
C ALA A 15 12.56 -0.96 -2.39
N GLU A 16 12.51 0.29 -1.93
CA GLU A 16 13.67 1.01 -1.37
C GLU A 16 14.24 0.29 -0.14
N ARG A 17 13.36 -0.14 0.78
CA ARG A 17 13.77 -0.85 2.00
C ARG A 17 14.28 -2.26 1.70
N ALA A 18 13.67 -2.95 0.74
CA ALA A 18 14.14 -4.25 0.28
C ALA A 18 15.53 -4.15 -0.36
N ALA A 19 15.83 -3.07 -1.10
CA ALA A 19 17.16 -2.81 -1.65
C ALA A 19 18.23 -2.59 -0.55
N GLU A 20 17.82 -2.03 0.59
CA GLU A 20 18.63 -1.91 1.81
C GLU A 20 18.68 -3.21 2.64
N GLY A 21 17.97 -4.28 2.23
CA GLY A 21 17.93 -5.57 2.95
C GLY A 21 17.16 -5.50 4.27
N VAL A 22 16.28 -4.51 4.43
CA VAL A 22 15.56 -4.22 5.67
C VAL A 22 14.06 -4.27 5.45
N PRO A 23 13.28 -4.69 6.46
CA PRO A 23 11.84 -4.76 6.32
C PRO A 23 11.24 -3.35 6.11
N PRO A 24 10.09 -3.29 5.41
CA PRO A 24 9.35 -2.04 5.26
C PRO A 24 8.89 -1.53 6.63
N LYS A 25 8.75 -0.21 6.73
CA LYS A 25 8.16 0.40 7.93
C LYS A 25 6.65 0.09 7.95
N PRO A 26 6.04 0.01 9.15
CA PRO A 26 4.58 -0.02 9.27
C PRO A 26 3.94 1.16 8.55
N LEU A 27 2.68 0.99 8.14
CA LEU A 27 1.92 2.07 7.54
C LEU A 27 1.74 3.23 8.52
N SER A 28 1.88 4.46 8.03
CA SER A 28 1.53 5.66 8.79
C SER A 28 0.01 5.83 8.88
N ALA A 29 -0.48 6.64 9.82
CA ALA A 29 -1.91 6.93 9.94
C ALA A 29 -2.53 7.49 8.64
N GLU A 30 -1.78 8.30 7.90
CA GLU A 30 -2.18 8.84 6.60
C GLU A 30 -2.28 7.73 5.52
N GLN A 31 -1.33 6.80 5.51
CA GLN A 31 -1.35 5.65 4.60
C GLN A 31 -2.50 4.69 4.93
N VAL A 32 -2.74 4.43 6.22
CA VAL A 32 -3.90 3.63 6.68
C VAL A 32 -5.21 4.31 6.28
N THR A 33 -5.29 5.64 6.36
CA THR A 33 -6.47 6.39 5.90
C THR A 33 -6.69 6.21 4.40
N GLY A 34 -5.63 6.32 3.61
CA GLY A 34 -5.67 6.02 2.17
C GLY A 34 -6.06 4.57 1.86
N LEU A 35 -5.57 3.61 2.65
CA LEU A 35 -5.91 2.19 2.53
C LEU A 35 -7.39 1.94 2.78
N VAL A 36 -7.96 2.54 3.84
CA VAL A 36 -9.39 2.43 4.17
C VAL A 36 -10.27 3.00 3.06
N GLU A 37 -9.87 4.11 2.42
CA GLU A 37 -10.61 4.63 1.26
C GLU A 37 -10.55 3.69 0.05
N LEU A 38 -9.43 2.99 -0.16
CA LEU A 38 -9.33 1.98 -1.21
C LEU A 38 -10.19 0.75 -0.92
N LEU A 39 -10.28 0.31 0.33
CA LEU A 39 -11.12 -0.83 0.72
C LEU A 39 -12.62 -0.59 0.47
N LYS A 40 -13.07 0.68 0.43
CA LYS A 40 -14.47 1.02 0.08
C LYS A 40 -14.78 0.81 -1.40
N ASN A 41 -13.78 0.94 -2.28
CA ASN A 41 -13.93 0.72 -3.71
C ASN A 41 -12.62 0.11 -4.26
N PRO A 42 -12.38 -1.18 -3.96
CA PRO A 42 -11.09 -1.79 -4.22
C PRO A 42 -10.82 -1.84 -5.73
N PRO A 43 -9.60 -1.52 -6.17
CA PRO A 43 -9.20 -1.80 -7.54
C PRO A 43 -9.27 -3.30 -7.80
N ALA A 44 -9.85 -3.69 -8.93
CA ALA A 44 -9.97 -5.11 -9.29
C ALA A 44 -8.60 -5.80 -9.32
N GLY A 45 -8.46 -6.89 -8.57
CA GLY A 45 -7.21 -7.67 -8.46
C GLY A 45 -6.23 -7.16 -7.41
N GLU A 46 -6.58 -6.13 -6.64
CA GLU A 46 -5.78 -5.62 -5.52
C GLU A 46 -6.45 -5.92 -4.16
N GLU A 47 -7.59 -6.61 -4.11
CA GLU A 47 -8.35 -6.88 -2.88
C GLU A 47 -7.50 -7.60 -1.83
N ASP A 48 -6.82 -8.69 -2.20
CA ASP A 48 -5.99 -9.48 -1.30
C ASP A 48 -4.80 -8.67 -0.78
N VAL A 49 -4.19 -7.84 -1.65
CA VAL A 49 -3.09 -6.96 -1.26
C VAL A 49 -3.54 -5.93 -0.23
N LEU A 50 -4.74 -5.36 -0.40
CA LEU A 50 -5.28 -4.39 0.56
C LEU A 50 -5.57 -5.05 1.92
N LEU A 51 -5.98 -6.31 1.93
CA LEU A 51 -6.23 -7.08 3.15
C LEU A 51 -4.93 -7.50 3.85
N ASP A 52 -3.89 -7.88 3.10
CA ASP A 52 -2.56 -8.22 3.65
C ASP A 52 -1.86 -7.04 4.35
N LEU A 53 -2.36 -5.82 4.12
CA LEU A 53 -1.84 -4.59 4.71
C LEU A 53 -2.48 -4.21 6.07
N LEU A 54 -3.45 -5.01 6.56
CA LEU A 54 -4.11 -4.87 7.86
C LEU A 54 -3.57 -5.88 8.88
#